data_AF-A0A954PG85-F1
#
_entry.id   AF-A0A954PG85-F1
#
_cell.length_a   1.000
_cell.length_b   1.000
_cell.length_c   1.000
_cell.angle_alpha   90.00
_cell.angle_beta   90.00
_cell.angle_gamma   90.00
#
_symmetry.space_group_name_H-M   'P 1'
#
loop_
_entity.id
_entity.type
_entity.pdbx_description
1 polymer ?
#
loop_
_entity_poly.entity_id
_entity_poly.type
_entity_poly.pdbx_seq_one_letter_code
_entity_poly.pdbx_strand_id
1 'polypeptide(L)'
;TGNPDNRDREYDVLTDDYARMVIEEILPEVEKDYKISHDPAERAIGGSSSGAICAFTVAWERPEHFRNVISMIGSFTNIHGGHVYPDLIREADKKPIRIFLQDGENDNRSPQNLERDWFLQNQKMVAAFEEKGYDMAYVFGIGPHADDHGGAMLPQMLKWIWRDHPDVVKSDADFVAEAKAIEPQVSEAFPGFDAKAEIDPSGTYISETRRGDTLFVTTVVVERRDGAISGSYTTQRGETEPTTVKIANAEQVGNKLIFDATTQFRDREFTSTYQVIVSPKGLTGWRMSGFGDSPWNAQKSQ
;
A
#
# COMPACT_ATOMS: atom_id res chain seq x y z
N THR A 1 17.01 1.14 -16.13
CA THR A 1 17.59 0.71 -14.85
C THR A 1 16.54 -0.10 -14.12
N GLY A 2 16.87 -1.32 -13.65
CA GLY A 2 15.90 -2.09 -12.85
C GLY A 2 15.83 -1.43 -11.48
N ASN A 3 14.65 -1.20 -10.94
CA ASN A 3 14.51 -0.85 -9.53
C ASN A 3 14.96 -2.09 -8.73
N PRO A 4 16.13 -2.09 -8.08
CA PRO A 4 16.47 -3.18 -7.19
C PRO A 4 15.46 -3.16 -6.05
N ASP A 5 14.84 -4.30 -5.77
CA ASP A 5 13.92 -4.43 -4.64
C ASP A 5 14.73 -4.38 -3.34
N ASN A 6 14.97 -3.16 -2.86
CA ASN A 6 15.74 -2.84 -1.66
C ASN A 6 14.84 -2.39 -0.51
N ARG A 7 13.51 -2.52 -0.64
CA ARG A 7 12.57 -1.88 0.29
C ARG A 7 12.81 -2.32 1.73
N ASP A 8 13.07 -3.60 1.97
CA ASP A 8 13.40 -4.12 3.31
C ASP A 8 14.65 -3.45 3.90
N ARG A 9 15.72 -3.33 3.11
CA ARG A 9 16.97 -2.70 3.53
C ARG A 9 16.86 -1.19 3.73
N GLU A 10 16.10 -0.52 2.88
CA GLU A 10 15.93 0.93 2.94
C GLU A 10 14.95 1.36 4.03
N TYR A 11 13.97 0.52 4.39
CA TYR A 11 12.86 0.91 5.26
C TYR A 11 12.94 0.27 6.65
N ASP A 12 13.32 -1.01 6.75
CA ASP A 12 13.24 -1.77 8.01
C ASP A 12 14.55 -1.77 8.79
N VAL A 13 15.65 -1.21 8.24
CA VAL A 13 16.92 -1.05 8.94
C VAL A 13 16.88 0.18 9.86
N LEU A 14 17.38 0.02 11.09
CA LEU A 14 17.35 1.04 12.14
C LEU A 14 18.56 1.98 12.03
N THR A 15 18.76 2.59 10.86
CA THR A 15 19.80 3.61 10.62
C THR A 15 19.18 4.92 10.16
N ASP A 16 19.98 5.99 10.15
CA ASP A 16 19.56 7.31 9.70
C ASP A 16 19.64 7.50 8.18
N ASP A 17 19.98 6.46 7.40
CA ASP A 17 20.21 6.55 5.95
C ASP A 17 18.98 7.10 5.20
N TYR A 18 17.78 6.57 5.51
CA TYR A 18 16.54 7.07 4.91
C TYR A 18 16.23 8.50 5.36
N ALA A 19 16.50 8.82 6.63
CA ALA A 19 16.30 10.17 7.16
C ALA A 19 17.18 11.19 6.43
N ARG A 20 18.45 10.84 6.18
CA ARG A 20 19.38 11.68 5.41
C ARG A 20 18.92 11.87 3.98
N MET A 21 18.47 10.81 3.28
CA MET A 21 17.91 10.96 1.93
C MET A 21 16.71 11.94 1.92
N VAL A 22 15.78 11.80 2.87
CA VAL A 22 14.63 12.71 2.96
C VAL A 22 15.07 14.16 3.25
N ILE A 23 15.98 14.36 4.20
CA ILE A 23 16.33 15.70 4.72
C ILE A 23 17.37 16.42 3.86
N GLU A 24 18.35 15.70 3.33
CA GLU A 24 19.50 16.25 2.59
C GLU A 24 19.24 16.31 1.08
N GLU A 25 18.34 15.47 0.56
CA GLU A 25 18.09 15.38 -0.90
C GLU A 25 16.65 15.77 -1.27
N ILE A 26 15.64 15.14 -0.66
CA ILE A 26 14.24 15.33 -1.08
C ILE A 26 13.68 16.69 -0.64
N LEU A 27 13.76 17.02 0.66
CA LEU A 27 13.20 18.27 1.17
C LEU A 27 13.81 19.50 0.49
N PRO A 28 15.15 19.63 0.31
CA PRO A 28 15.73 20.78 -0.37
C PRO A 28 15.29 20.92 -1.83
N GLU A 29 15.00 19.81 -2.51
CA GLU A 29 14.46 19.85 -3.88
C GLU A 29 13.02 20.38 -3.88
N VAL A 30 12.15 19.87 -2.99
CA VAL A 30 10.75 20.30 -2.90
C VAL A 30 10.63 21.75 -2.42
N GLU A 31 11.52 22.19 -1.52
CA GLU A 31 11.56 23.55 -0.97
C GLU A 31 11.90 24.62 -2.02
N LYS A 32 12.37 24.24 -3.23
CA LYS A 32 12.55 25.17 -4.36
C LYS A 32 11.21 25.72 -4.88
N ASP A 33 10.19 24.87 -4.86
CA ASP A 33 8.87 25.18 -5.43
C ASP A 33 7.82 25.48 -4.35
N TYR A 34 7.99 24.95 -3.14
CA TYR A 34 7.01 25.05 -2.06
C TYR A 34 7.61 25.61 -0.77
N LYS A 35 6.84 26.44 -0.08
CA LYS A 35 7.18 26.88 1.28
C LYS A 35 6.80 25.80 2.27
N ILE A 36 7.78 25.01 2.68
CA ILE A 36 7.61 23.98 3.72
C ILE A 36 8.09 24.56 5.04
N SER A 37 7.32 24.36 6.12
CA SER A 37 7.72 24.79 7.45
C SER A 37 9.02 24.12 7.87
N HIS A 38 9.89 24.80 8.61
CA HIS A 38 11.07 24.19 9.25
C HIS A 38 10.82 23.83 10.71
N ASP A 39 9.63 24.11 11.26
CA ASP A 39 9.28 23.65 12.60
C ASP A 39 9.00 22.14 12.55
N PRO A 40 9.79 21.30 13.26
CA PRO A 40 9.58 19.87 13.27
C PRO A 40 8.23 19.46 13.87
N ALA A 41 7.61 20.30 14.70
CA ALA A 41 6.26 20.09 15.23
C ALA A 41 5.15 20.26 14.16
N GLU A 42 5.46 20.89 13.02
CA GLU A 42 4.53 21.03 11.89
C GLU A 42 4.73 19.93 10.83
N ARG A 43 5.88 19.24 10.85
CA ARG A 43 6.23 18.17 9.91
C ARG A 43 5.74 16.81 10.39
N ALA A 44 5.05 16.08 9.50
CA ALA A 44 4.64 14.71 9.71
C ALA A 44 5.24 13.78 8.66
N ILE A 45 5.54 12.54 9.08
CA ILE A 45 5.95 11.44 8.22
C ILE A 45 5.13 10.21 8.59
N GLY A 46 4.79 9.37 7.62
CA GLY A 46 4.02 8.17 7.90
C GLY A 46 4.03 7.15 6.79
N GLY A 47 3.58 5.95 7.11
CA GLY A 47 3.51 4.85 6.16
C GLY A 47 2.81 3.62 6.75
N SER A 48 2.63 2.62 5.90
CA SER A 48 2.14 1.30 6.29
C SER A 48 3.22 0.22 6.20
N SER A 49 3.12 -0.81 7.04
CA SER A 49 4.06 -1.95 7.05
C SER A 49 5.51 -1.47 7.26
N SER A 50 6.46 -1.83 6.40
CA SER A 50 7.83 -1.29 6.49
C SER A 50 7.89 0.24 6.39
N GLY A 51 6.93 0.88 5.71
CA GLY A 51 6.85 2.34 5.67
C GLY A 51 6.58 2.95 7.04
N ALA A 52 5.88 2.22 7.91
CA ALA A 52 5.55 2.67 9.26
C ALA A 52 6.78 2.67 10.19
N ILE A 53 7.56 1.59 10.18
CA ILE A 53 8.82 1.53 10.93
C ILE A 53 9.82 2.54 10.35
N CYS A 54 9.95 2.65 9.03
CA CYS A 54 10.79 3.66 8.39
C CYS A 54 10.44 5.10 8.83
N ALA A 55 9.15 5.45 8.79
CA ALA A 55 8.68 6.76 9.25
C ALA A 55 9.01 7.01 10.73
N PHE A 56 8.85 5.99 11.58
CA PHE A 56 9.24 6.09 12.98
C PHE A 56 10.77 6.23 13.15
N THR A 57 11.58 5.46 12.41
CA THR A 57 13.05 5.55 12.41
C THR A 57 13.50 6.96 12.05
N VAL A 58 12.90 7.59 11.03
CA VAL A 58 13.23 8.97 10.64
C VAL A 58 12.99 9.95 11.79
N ALA A 59 11.82 9.91 12.42
CA ALA A 59 11.52 10.78 13.56
C ALA A 59 12.36 10.45 14.80
N TRP A 60 12.71 9.17 14.99
CA TRP A 60 13.56 8.69 16.07
C TRP A 60 15.00 9.21 15.92
N GLU A 61 15.57 9.13 14.73
CA GLU A 61 16.96 9.55 14.46
C GLU A 61 17.09 11.07 14.24
N ARG A 62 16.03 11.75 13.79
CA ARG A 62 16.02 13.18 13.43
C ARG A 62 14.81 13.94 14.00
N PRO A 63 14.60 13.95 15.33
CA PRO A 63 13.47 14.63 15.97
C PRO A 63 13.51 16.17 15.84
N GLU A 64 14.64 16.73 15.40
CA GLU A 64 14.78 18.13 15.00
C GLU A 64 14.22 18.45 13.61
N HIS A 65 13.88 17.42 12.82
CA HIS A 65 13.25 17.56 11.50
C HIS A 65 11.83 17.01 11.43
N PHE A 66 11.53 15.89 12.11
CA PHE A 66 10.19 15.30 12.11
C PHE A 66 9.78 14.91 13.53
N ARG A 67 8.65 15.42 14.01
CA ARG A 67 8.10 15.07 15.32
C ARG A 67 6.76 14.37 15.27
N ASN A 68 6.07 14.38 14.13
CA ASN A 68 4.77 13.73 14.01
C ASN A 68 4.87 12.47 13.16
N VAL A 69 4.38 11.35 13.68
CA VAL A 69 4.45 10.04 13.02
C VAL A 69 3.05 9.44 12.85
N ILE A 70 2.74 8.94 11.66
CA ILE A 70 1.58 8.07 11.40
C ILE A 70 2.10 6.68 11.05
N SER A 71 1.71 5.68 11.82
CA SER A 71 2.11 4.29 11.62
C SER A 71 0.88 3.41 11.46
N MET A 72 0.77 2.71 10.34
CA MET A 72 -0.31 1.75 10.05
C MET A 72 0.29 0.35 9.87
N ILE A 73 -0.26 -0.67 10.52
CA ILE A 73 0.17 -2.08 10.43
C ILE A 73 1.71 -2.24 10.48
N GLY A 74 2.36 -1.57 11.43
CA GLY A 74 3.79 -1.30 11.38
C GLY A 74 4.68 -2.53 11.59
N SER A 75 5.75 -2.63 10.81
CA SER A 75 6.71 -3.75 10.86
C SER A 75 7.73 -3.64 12.01
N PHE A 76 7.29 -3.36 13.24
CA PHE A 76 8.16 -3.31 14.43
C PHE A 76 8.59 -4.70 14.93
N THR A 77 8.83 -5.64 14.01
CA THR A 77 9.14 -7.03 14.30
C THR A 77 10.60 -7.34 14.02
N ASN A 78 11.05 -8.58 14.22
CA ASN A 78 12.41 -9.00 13.93
C ASN A 78 12.68 -9.17 12.41
N ILE A 79 12.31 -8.15 11.65
CA ILE A 79 12.88 -7.81 10.33
C ILE A 79 13.96 -6.77 10.62
N HIS A 80 15.20 -7.08 10.27
CA HIS A 80 16.35 -6.19 10.48
C HIS A 80 16.53 -5.65 11.92
N GLY A 81 15.90 -6.30 12.91
CA GLY A 81 15.97 -5.90 14.31
C GLY A 81 14.84 -5.00 14.81
N GLY A 82 13.80 -4.68 14.02
CA GLY A 82 12.72 -3.75 14.42
C GLY A 82 12.06 -4.00 15.79
N HIS A 83 11.96 -5.27 16.22
CA HIS A 83 11.46 -5.67 17.54
C HIS A 83 12.18 -5.08 18.76
N VAL A 84 13.34 -4.45 18.59
CA VAL A 84 14.09 -3.81 19.68
C VAL A 84 13.57 -2.41 20.02
N TYR A 85 12.74 -1.79 19.15
CA TYR A 85 12.24 -0.43 19.37
C TYR A 85 11.51 -0.21 20.70
N PRO A 86 10.65 -1.12 21.20
CA PRO A 86 10.03 -0.96 22.52
C PRO A 86 11.06 -0.78 23.64
N ASP A 87 12.18 -1.50 23.59
CA ASP A 87 13.23 -1.42 24.61
C ASP A 87 14.06 -0.14 24.42
N LEU A 88 14.40 0.22 23.18
CA LEU A 88 15.05 1.51 22.88
C LEU A 88 14.24 2.72 23.37
N ILE A 89 12.90 2.68 23.24
CA ILE A 89 11.99 3.72 23.74
C ILE A 89 12.06 3.83 25.26
N ARG A 90 12.07 2.70 25.97
CA ARG A 90 12.15 2.68 27.44
C ARG A 90 13.48 3.25 27.94
N GLU A 91 14.57 2.84 27.30
CA GLU A 91 15.95 3.17 27.72
C GLU A 91 16.35 4.62 27.39
N ALA A 92 15.94 5.14 26.24
CA ALA A 92 16.36 6.46 25.79
C ALA A 92 15.71 7.61 26.57
N ASP A 93 16.34 8.79 26.55
CA ASP A 93 15.66 10.02 26.93
C ASP A 93 14.44 10.25 26.03
N LYS A 94 13.35 10.75 26.62
CA LYS A 94 12.09 10.95 25.90
C LYS A 94 12.27 11.98 24.78
N LYS A 95 12.21 11.50 23.54
CA LYS A 95 12.23 12.35 22.34
C LYS A 95 10.87 13.05 22.15
N PRO A 96 10.82 14.27 21.57
CA PRO A 96 9.59 15.05 21.41
C PRO A 96 8.75 14.55 20.23
N ILE A 97 8.42 13.26 20.21
CA ILE A 97 7.66 12.61 19.13
C ILE A 97 6.18 12.51 19.55
N ARG A 98 5.29 12.84 18.61
CA ARG A 98 3.87 12.57 18.63
C ARG A 98 3.58 11.46 17.62
N ILE A 99 2.80 10.45 18.00
CA ILE A 99 2.55 9.31 17.12
C ILE A 99 1.10 8.82 17.15
N PHE A 100 0.55 8.54 15.98
CA PHE A 100 -0.70 7.80 15.82
C PHE A 100 -0.39 6.39 15.28
N LEU A 101 -0.76 5.36 16.03
CA LEU A 101 -0.59 3.95 15.67
C LEU A 101 -1.91 3.32 15.26
N GLN A 102 -1.92 2.59 14.16
CA GLN A 102 -3.01 1.70 13.80
C GLN A 102 -2.45 0.30 13.55
N ASP A 103 -3.15 -0.71 14.04
CA ASP A 103 -2.87 -2.11 13.70
C ASP A 103 -4.15 -2.96 13.67
N GLY A 104 -4.04 -4.23 13.29
CA GLY A 104 -5.11 -5.22 13.32
C GLY A 104 -4.76 -6.42 14.21
N GLU A 105 -5.72 -6.93 15.00
CA GLU A 105 -5.53 -8.10 15.86
C GLU A 105 -5.11 -9.37 15.10
N ASN A 106 -5.39 -9.43 13.80
CA ASN A 106 -5.03 -10.52 12.91
C ASN A 106 -3.84 -10.16 11.99
N ASP A 107 -3.14 -9.05 12.22
CA ASP A 107 -1.93 -8.70 11.47
C ASP A 107 -0.81 -9.70 11.79
N ASN A 108 -0.43 -10.48 10.77
CA ASN A 108 0.76 -11.35 10.71
C ASN A 108 1.13 -11.98 12.05
N ARG A 109 0.17 -12.68 12.66
CA ARG A 109 0.33 -13.35 13.96
C ARG A 109 1.34 -14.49 13.85
N SER A 110 2.20 -14.59 14.86
CA SER A 110 3.26 -15.60 14.92
C SER A 110 3.42 -16.11 16.35
N PRO A 111 2.46 -16.90 16.85
CA PRO A 111 2.50 -17.39 18.24
C PRO A 111 3.71 -18.30 18.52
N GLN A 112 4.38 -18.84 17.49
CA GLN A 112 5.60 -19.62 17.63
C GLN A 112 6.88 -18.77 17.66
N ASN A 113 6.83 -17.52 17.19
CA ASN A 113 7.93 -16.59 17.25
C ASN A 113 7.40 -15.18 17.56
N LEU A 114 7.35 -14.86 18.86
CA LEU A 114 6.77 -13.62 19.37
C LEU A 114 7.52 -12.36 18.89
N GLU A 115 8.79 -12.47 18.50
CA GLU A 115 9.53 -11.36 17.89
C GLU A 115 9.08 -11.07 16.45
N ARG A 116 8.39 -12.02 15.83
CA ARG A 116 7.80 -11.97 14.49
C ARG A 116 6.26 -11.96 14.54
N ASP A 117 5.64 -11.61 15.67
CA ASP A 117 4.19 -11.43 15.76
C ASP A 117 3.87 -9.93 15.68
N TRP A 118 3.30 -9.49 14.56
CA TRP A 118 3.15 -8.05 14.25
C TRP A 118 2.27 -7.35 15.27
N PHE A 119 1.09 -7.91 15.51
CA PHE A 119 0.18 -7.36 16.49
C PHE A 119 0.81 -7.26 17.88
N LEU A 120 1.48 -8.31 18.36
CA LEU A 120 2.14 -8.28 19.66
C LEU A 120 3.25 -7.22 19.73
N GLN A 121 4.00 -7.01 18.64
CA GLN A 121 5.06 -6.01 18.62
C GLN A 121 4.51 -4.58 18.59
N ASN A 122 3.43 -4.31 17.86
CA ASN A 122 2.74 -3.01 17.93
C ASN A 122 2.12 -2.77 19.32
N GLN A 123 1.58 -3.80 19.99
CA GLN A 123 1.16 -3.69 21.39
C GLN A 123 2.32 -3.31 22.32
N LYS A 124 3.51 -3.87 22.10
CA LYS A 124 4.71 -3.51 22.87
C LYS A 124 5.17 -2.08 22.61
N MET A 125 5.04 -1.58 21.38
CA MET A 125 5.30 -0.17 21.06
C MET A 125 4.36 0.75 21.84
N VAL A 126 3.04 0.48 21.81
CA VAL A 126 2.04 1.22 22.58
C VAL A 126 2.39 1.23 24.08
N ALA A 127 2.70 0.06 24.66
CA ALA A 127 3.09 -0.02 26.07
C ALA A 127 4.35 0.81 26.39
N ALA A 128 5.39 0.75 25.55
CA ALA A 128 6.61 1.53 25.74
C ALA A 128 6.35 3.05 25.67
N PHE A 129 5.51 3.51 24.74
CA PHE A 129 5.12 4.91 24.64
C PHE A 129 4.27 5.38 25.82
N GLU A 130 3.31 4.55 26.29
CA GLU A 130 2.51 4.83 27.48
C GLU A 130 3.39 4.97 28.73
N GLU A 131 4.30 4.01 28.96
CA GLU A 131 5.24 4.02 30.09
C GLU A 131 6.10 5.30 30.12
N LYS A 132 6.52 5.80 28.96
CA LYS A 132 7.32 7.02 28.81
C LYS A 132 6.46 8.29 28.66
N GLY A 133 5.13 8.15 28.69
CA GLY A 133 4.16 9.23 28.60
C GLY A 133 4.22 10.03 27.30
N TYR A 134 4.52 9.39 26.17
CA TYR A 134 4.51 10.04 24.85
C TYR A 134 3.13 10.59 24.50
N ASP A 135 3.11 11.60 23.63
CA ASP A 135 1.88 12.08 23.02
C ASP A 135 1.45 11.08 21.94
N MET A 136 0.59 10.15 22.30
CA MET A 136 0.23 9.00 21.47
C MET A 136 -1.28 8.81 21.37
N ALA A 137 -1.73 8.42 20.18
CA ALA A 137 -3.02 7.78 19.95
C ALA A 137 -2.82 6.42 19.31
N TYR A 138 -3.73 5.49 19.55
CA TYR A 138 -3.74 4.21 18.86
C TYR A 138 -5.15 3.66 18.62
N VAL A 139 -5.28 2.90 17.53
CA VAL A 139 -6.50 2.17 17.15
C VAL A 139 -6.12 0.78 16.67
N PHE A 140 -6.61 -0.25 17.37
CA PHE A 140 -6.52 -1.64 16.91
C PHE A 140 -7.87 -2.08 16.37
N GLY A 141 -7.89 -2.50 15.10
CA GLY A 141 -9.02 -3.18 14.49
C GLY A 141 -8.86 -4.70 14.55
N ILE A 142 -9.74 -5.44 13.89
CA ILE A 142 -9.66 -6.91 13.80
C ILE A 142 -9.05 -7.41 12.47
N GLY A 143 -8.66 -6.50 11.58
CA GLY A 143 -8.22 -6.83 10.21
C GLY A 143 -6.87 -7.56 10.13
N PRO A 144 -6.55 -8.15 8.97
CA PRO A 144 -5.22 -8.71 8.67
C PRO A 144 -4.22 -7.58 8.31
N HIS A 145 -3.05 -7.96 7.79
CA HIS A 145 -2.07 -7.01 7.22
C HIS A 145 -2.61 -6.34 5.94
N ALA A 146 -3.44 -5.31 6.10
CA ALA A 146 -4.14 -4.63 5.02
C ALA A 146 -4.27 -3.13 5.26
N ASP A 147 -4.16 -2.35 4.19
CA ASP A 147 -4.23 -0.88 4.24
C ASP A 147 -5.66 -0.35 4.43
N ASP A 148 -6.70 -1.17 4.26
CA ASP A 148 -8.11 -0.73 4.20
C ASP A 148 -8.54 0.04 5.46
N HIS A 149 -8.23 -0.51 6.65
CA HIS A 149 -8.64 0.08 7.93
C HIS A 149 -7.85 1.35 8.24
N GLY A 150 -6.52 1.31 8.13
CA GLY A 150 -5.66 2.48 8.34
C GLY A 150 -5.95 3.60 7.33
N GLY A 151 -6.11 3.26 6.06
CA GLY A 151 -6.44 4.18 4.98
C GLY A 151 -7.80 4.86 5.19
N ALA A 152 -8.81 4.13 5.64
CA ALA A 152 -10.13 4.70 5.93
C ALA A 152 -10.12 5.73 7.08
N MET A 153 -9.22 5.57 8.06
CA MET A 153 -9.09 6.49 9.21
C MET A 153 -8.03 7.58 9.05
N LEU A 154 -7.30 7.61 7.94
CA LEU A 154 -6.27 8.61 7.69
C LEU A 154 -6.74 10.07 7.92
N PRO A 155 -7.96 10.49 7.52
CA PRO A 155 -8.43 11.85 7.80
C PRO A 155 -8.46 12.18 9.30
N GLN A 156 -8.83 11.23 10.16
CA GLN A 156 -8.90 11.38 11.62
C GLN A 156 -7.49 11.37 12.22
N MET A 157 -6.59 10.53 11.70
CA MET A 157 -5.18 10.54 12.10
C MET A 157 -4.54 11.90 11.83
N LEU A 158 -4.74 12.47 10.62
CA LEU A 158 -4.20 13.77 10.24
C LEU A 158 -4.75 14.89 11.15
N LYS A 159 -6.07 14.89 11.40
CA LYS A 159 -6.68 15.84 12.33
C LYS A 159 -6.10 15.72 13.74
N TRP A 160 -5.89 14.50 14.23
CA TRP A 160 -5.29 14.27 15.54
C TRP A 160 -3.82 14.71 15.61
N ILE A 161 -3.05 14.50 14.55
CA ILE A 161 -1.63 14.89 14.48
C ILE A 161 -1.47 16.42 14.60
N TRP A 162 -2.25 17.20 13.85
CA TRP A 162 -2.16 18.67 13.85
C TRP A 162 -3.19 19.36 14.74
N ARG A 163 -3.86 18.64 15.65
CA ARG A 163 -4.95 19.16 16.49
C ARG A 163 -4.61 20.41 17.33
N ASP A 164 -3.32 20.59 17.64
CA ASP A 164 -2.82 21.72 18.44
C ASP A 164 -2.15 22.82 17.61
N HIS A 165 -2.08 22.65 16.28
CA HIS A 165 -1.43 23.60 15.40
C HIS A 165 -2.15 24.96 15.47
N PRO A 166 -1.42 26.10 15.57
CA PRO A 166 -2.02 27.42 15.81
C PRO A 166 -3.03 27.83 14.72
N ASP A 167 -2.81 27.41 13.48
CA ASP A 167 -3.69 27.71 12.34
C ASP A 167 -4.83 26.70 12.14
N VAL A 168 -4.90 25.63 12.94
CA VAL A 168 -6.00 24.66 12.89
C VAL A 168 -7.14 25.14 13.79
N VAL A 169 -8.36 25.15 13.25
CA VAL A 169 -9.56 25.46 14.02
C VAL A 169 -9.70 24.45 15.15
N LYS A 170 -9.69 24.95 16.39
CA LYS A 170 -9.87 24.11 17.59
C LYS A 170 -11.18 23.33 17.50
N SER A 171 -11.10 22.07 17.87
CA SER A 171 -12.23 21.13 17.86
C SER A 171 -12.26 20.38 19.20
N ASP A 172 -13.46 20.22 19.75
CA ASP A 172 -13.70 19.36 20.91
C ASP A 172 -13.95 17.89 20.51
N ALA A 173 -13.82 17.57 19.21
CA ALA A 173 -14.03 16.22 18.70
C ALA A 173 -12.95 15.25 19.21
N ASP A 174 -13.39 14.06 19.59
CA ASP A 174 -12.50 12.94 19.88
C ASP A 174 -12.16 12.21 18.58
N PHE A 175 -11.12 12.67 17.89
CA PHE A 175 -10.67 12.08 16.62
C PHE A 175 -10.23 10.61 16.77
N VAL A 176 -9.84 10.18 17.97
CA VAL A 176 -9.48 8.77 18.23
C VAL A 176 -10.75 7.92 18.30
N ALA A 177 -11.79 8.39 19.00
CA ALA A 177 -13.09 7.72 19.01
C ALA A 177 -13.74 7.69 17.62
N GLU A 178 -13.66 8.79 16.86
CA GLU A 178 -14.10 8.82 15.46
C GLU A 178 -13.34 7.78 14.62
N ALA A 179 -12.01 7.72 14.74
CA ALA A 179 -11.20 6.75 14.01
C ALA A 179 -11.58 5.30 14.36
N LYS A 180 -11.81 4.99 15.65
CA LYS A 180 -12.24 3.67 16.11
C LYS A 180 -13.60 3.24 15.57
N ALA A 181 -14.48 4.20 15.26
CA ALA A 181 -15.81 3.92 14.75
C ALA A 181 -15.84 3.71 13.22
N ILE A 182 -14.71 3.88 12.53
CA ILE A 182 -14.63 3.72 11.07
C ILE A 182 -14.52 2.24 10.73
N GLU A 183 -15.56 1.73 10.06
CA GLU A 183 -15.48 0.47 9.34
C GLU A 183 -14.98 0.74 7.91
N PRO A 184 -13.95 0.01 7.42
CA PRO A 184 -13.50 0.17 6.05
C PRO A 184 -14.64 -0.17 5.10
N GLN A 185 -14.79 0.65 4.04
CA GLN A 185 -15.78 0.36 3.02
C GLN A 185 -15.41 -0.96 2.35
N VAL A 186 -16.33 -1.93 2.38
CA VAL A 186 -16.17 -3.17 1.63
C VAL A 186 -16.19 -2.83 0.16
N SER A 187 -15.01 -2.80 -0.46
CA SER A 187 -14.88 -2.77 -1.92
C SER A 187 -15.40 -4.11 -2.46
N GLU A 188 -16.50 -4.08 -3.21
CA GLU A 188 -16.96 -5.26 -3.95
C GLU A 188 -15.82 -5.67 -4.90
N ALA A 189 -15.27 -6.88 -4.73
CA ALA A 189 -14.09 -7.33 -5.49
C ALA A 189 -14.33 -7.33 -7.01
N PHE A 190 -15.59 -7.42 -7.45
CA PHE A 190 -16.01 -7.39 -8.85
C PHE A 190 -17.35 -6.64 -9.00
N PRO A 191 -17.35 -5.30 -8.98
CA PRO A 191 -18.57 -4.52 -9.11
C PRO A 191 -19.29 -4.86 -10.42
N GLY A 192 -20.56 -5.22 -10.32
CA GLY A 192 -21.36 -5.63 -11.49
C GLY A 192 -21.20 -7.10 -11.91
N PHE A 193 -20.62 -7.96 -11.08
CA PHE A 193 -20.67 -9.40 -11.30
C PHE A 193 -22.11 -9.91 -11.27
N ASP A 194 -22.47 -10.68 -12.30
CA ASP A 194 -23.74 -11.39 -12.39
C ASP A 194 -23.46 -12.83 -12.84
N ALA A 195 -23.60 -13.76 -11.90
CA ALA A 195 -23.40 -15.19 -12.13
C ALA A 195 -24.39 -15.80 -13.14
N LYS A 196 -25.52 -15.11 -13.39
CA LYS A 196 -26.57 -15.55 -14.33
C LYS A 196 -26.45 -14.86 -15.69
N ALA A 197 -25.55 -13.90 -15.85
CA ALA A 197 -25.41 -13.18 -17.11
C ALA A 197 -24.89 -14.11 -18.22
N GLU A 198 -25.57 -14.09 -19.36
CA GLU A 198 -25.16 -14.79 -20.57
C GLU A 198 -24.49 -13.79 -21.53
N ILE A 199 -23.17 -13.64 -21.41
CA ILE A 199 -22.40 -12.73 -22.25
C ILE A 199 -21.27 -13.47 -22.97
N ASP A 200 -21.07 -13.15 -24.24
CA ASP A 200 -19.92 -13.62 -25.01
C ASP A 200 -18.72 -12.70 -24.75
N PRO A 201 -17.62 -13.23 -24.18
CA PRO A 201 -16.42 -12.44 -23.92
C PRO A 201 -15.61 -12.14 -25.19
N SER A 202 -15.99 -12.71 -26.34
CA SER A 202 -15.24 -12.55 -27.58
C SER A 202 -15.10 -11.09 -28.00
N GLY A 203 -13.89 -10.73 -28.43
CA GLY A 203 -13.54 -9.39 -28.87
C GLY A 203 -12.08 -9.03 -28.60
N THR A 204 -11.71 -7.84 -29.05
CA THR A 204 -10.40 -7.24 -28.79
C THR A 204 -10.56 -6.14 -27.74
N TYR A 205 -9.72 -6.18 -26.72
CA TYR A 205 -9.75 -5.24 -25.60
C TYR A 205 -8.39 -4.56 -25.45
N ILE A 206 -8.39 -3.24 -25.28
CA ILE A 206 -7.17 -2.44 -25.24
C ILE A 206 -7.10 -1.70 -23.91
N SER A 207 -5.98 -1.87 -23.20
CA SER A 207 -5.64 -1.13 -21.99
C SER A 207 -4.42 -0.27 -22.25
N GLU A 208 -4.49 0.99 -21.85
CA GLU A 208 -3.38 1.94 -21.95
C GLU A 208 -3.03 2.46 -20.56
N THR A 209 -1.74 2.43 -20.22
CA THR A 209 -1.24 2.96 -18.96
C THR A 209 0.04 3.75 -19.23
N ARG A 210 0.16 4.96 -18.66
CA ARG A 210 1.40 5.74 -18.70
C ARG A 210 2.17 5.57 -17.40
N ARG A 211 3.49 5.38 -17.50
CA ARG A 211 4.43 5.49 -16.37
C ARG A 211 5.51 6.48 -16.76
N GLY A 212 5.46 7.69 -16.19
CA GLY A 212 6.21 8.84 -16.72
C GLY A 212 5.86 9.08 -18.19
N ASP A 213 6.88 9.29 -19.03
CA ASP A 213 6.70 9.52 -20.47
C ASP A 213 6.47 8.25 -21.30
N THR A 214 6.56 7.07 -20.68
CA THR A 214 6.41 5.79 -21.39
C THR A 214 4.95 5.33 -21.38
N LEU A 215 4.39 5.11 -22.58
CA LEU A 215 3.10 4.45 -22.77
C LEU A 215 3.25 2.93 -22.75
N PHE A 216 2.37 2.24 -22.03
CA PHE A 216 2.25 0.78 -22.04
C PHE A 216 0.88 0.44 -22.62
N VAL A 217 0.86 -0.29 -23.72
CA VAL A 217 -0.37 -0.76 -24.36
C VAL A 217 -0.46 -2.26 -24.16
N THR A 218 -1.62 -2.71 -23.71
CA THR A 218 -1.96 -4.13 -23.61
C THR A 218 -3.18 -4.41 -24.46
N THR A 219 -3.07 -5.36 -25.38
CA THR A 219 -4.18 -5.83 -26.20
C THR A 219 -4.50 -7.27 -25.84
N VAL A 220 -5.75 -7.52 -25.46
CA VAL A 220 -6.27 -8.87 -25.19
C VAL A 220 -7.28 -9.22 -26.26
N VAL A 221 -7.02 -10.28 -27.01
CA VAL A 221 -7.99 -10.84 -27.94
C VAL A 221 -8.57 -12.09 -27.29
N VAL A 222 -9.89 -12.13 -27.17
CA VAL A 222 -10.62 -13.27 -26.63
C VAL A 222 -11.50 -13.84 -27.73
N GLU A 223 -11.50 -15.17 -27.87
CA GLU A 223 -12.34 -15.91 -28.79
C GLU A 223 -13.03 -17.06 -28.06
N ARG A 224 -14.32 -17.24 -28.33
CA ARG A 224 -15.09 -18.41 -27.91
C ARG A 224 -15.41 -19.30 -29.11
N ARG A 225 -15.05 -20.58 -29.02
CA ARG A 225 -15.42 -21.62 -30.00
C ARG A 225 -15.84 -22.88 -29.26
N ASP A 226 -17.01 -23.42 -29.60
CA ASP A 226 -17.56 -24.63 -28.99
C ASP A 226 -17.55 -24.64 -27.45
N GLY A 227 -17.79 -23.47 -26.86
CA GLY A 227 -17.78 -23.25 -25.41
C GLY A 227 -16.40 -23.02 -24.79
N ALA A 228 -15.32 -23.37 -25.48
CA ALA A 228 -13.95 -23.11 -25.03
C ALA A 228 -13.54 -21.66 -25.29
N ILE A 229 -12.83 -21.07 -24.32
CA ILE A 229 -12.28 -19.71 -24.42
C ILE A 229 -10.78 -19.82 -24.74
N SER A 230 -10.34 -19.05 -25.72
CA SER A 230 -8.93 -18.95 -26.11
C SER A 230 -8.62 -17.52 -26.53
N GLY A 231 -7.36 -17.23 -26.85
CA GLY A 231 -7.00 -15.88 -27.23
C GLY A 231 -5.52 -15.58 -27.11
N SER A 232 -5.20 -14.29 -27.20
CA SER A 232 -3.85 -13.78 -27.06
C SER A 232 -3.80 -12.54 -26.17
N TYR A 233 -2.64 -12.36 -25.55
CA TYR A 233 -2.30 -11.23 -24.73
C TYR A 233 -1.03 -10.60 -25.28
N THR A 234 -1.13 -9.36 -25.74
CA THR A 234 -0.05 -8.62 -26.39
C THR A 234 0.32 -7.41 -25.56
N THR A 235 1.60 -7.21 -25.30
CA THR A 235 2.11 -6.02 -24.59
C THR A 235 3.09 -5.25 -25.45
N GLN A 236 2.98 -3.93 -25.42
CA GLN A 236 3.90 -3.01 -26.07
C GLN A 236 4.33 -1.91 -25.10
N ARG A 237 5.62 -1.59 -25.08
CA ARG A 237 6.20 -0.52 -24.25
C ARG A 237 6.79 0.57 -25.14
N GLY A 238 6.14 1.73 -25.18
CA GLY A 238 6.52 2.80 -26.10
C GLY A 238 6.55 2.30 -27.54
N GLU A 239 7.64 2.57 -28.25
CA GLU A 239 7.84 2.16 -29.64
C GLU A 239 8.54 0.80 -29.80
N THR A 240 8.70 0.02 -28.73
CA THR A 240 9.31 -1.31 -28.85
C THR A 240 8.42 -2.28 -29.62
N GLU A 241 9.02 -3.34 -30.18
CA GLU A 241 8.28 -4.45 -30.77
C GLU A 241 7.31 -5.08 -29.75
N PRO A 242 6.04 -5.34 -30.13
CA PRO A 242 5.07 -5.95 -29.24
C PRO A 242 5.40 -7.43 -29.00
N THR A 243 5.21 -7.88 -27.77
CA THR A 243 5.33 -9.29 -27.39
C THR A 243 3.95 -9.89 -27.23
N THR A 244 3.69 -11.02 -27.88
CA THR A 244 2.40 -11.71 -27.84
C THR A 244 2.53 -13.11 -27.25
N VAL A 245 1.64 -13.43 -26.33
CA VAL A 245 1.51 -14.77 -25.72
C VAL A 245 0.07 -15.25 -25.83
N LYS A 246 -0.16 -16.55 -25.67
CA LYS A 246 -1.52 -17.08 -25.55
C LYS A 246 -2.04 -16.85 -24.15
N ILE A 247 -3.32 -16.56 -24.01
CA ILE A 247 -3.98 -16.65 -22.70
C ILE A 247 -4.15 -18.14 -22.33
N ALA A 248 -4.00 -18.45 -21.04
CA ALA A 248 -4.14 -19.79 -20.51
C ALA A 248 -5.22 -19.82 -19.41
N ASN A 249 -5.65 -21.03 -19.02
CA ASN A 249 -6.60 -21.25 -17.93
C ASN A 249 -7.86 -20.37 -18.02
N ALA A 250 -8.33 -20.14 -19.26
CA ALA A 250 -9.44 -19.22 -19.51
C ALA A 250 -10.78 -19.87 -19.14
N GLU A 251 -11.49 -19.26 -18.21
CA GLU A 251 -12.79 -19.72 -17.73
C GLU A 251 -13.76 -18.56 -17.58
N GLN A 252 -15.06 -18.84 -17.65
CA GLN A 252 -16.10 -17.84 -17.44
C GLN A 252 -17.21 -18.37 -16.56
N VAL A 253 -17.63 -17.55 -15.61
CA VAL A 253 -18.82 -17.76 -14.78
C VAL A 253 -19.69 -16.52 -14.91
N GLY A 254 -20.90 -16.65 -15.45
CA GLY A 254 -21.76 -15.49 -15.73
C GLY A 254 -21.04 -14.47 -16.62
N ASN A 255 -20.93 -13.22 -16.18
CA ASN A 255 -20.14 -12.19 -16.85
C ASN A 255 -18.69 -12.05 -16.36
N LYS A 256 -18.19 -12.92 -15.46
CA LYS A 256 -16.80 -12.89 -15.02
C LYS A 256 -15.95 -13.79 -15.90
N LEU A 257 -14.92 -13.21 -16.52
CA LEU A 257 -13.89 -13.90 -17.26
C LEU A 257 -12.61 -13.96 -16.41
N ILE A 258 -12.02 -15.15 -16.33
CA ILE A 258 -10.72 -15.38 -15.70
C ILE A 258 -9.77 -15.93 -16.76
N PHE A 259 -8.54 -15.44 -16.81
CA PHE A 259 -7.49 -15.99 -17.67
C PHE A 259 -6.10 -15.63 -17.16
N ASP A 260 -5.11 -16.45 -17.50
CA ASP A 260 -3.71 -16.21 -17.21
C ASP A 260 -2.97 -15.66 -18.44
N ALA A 261 -2.00 -14.79 -18.21
CA ALA A 261 -1.01 -14.43 -19.22
C ALA A 261 0.39 -14.51 -18.61
N THR A 262 1.27 -15.29 -19.26
CA THR A 262 2.68 -15.42 -18.88
C THR A 262 3.52 -14.55 -19.78
N THR A 263 4.09 -13.48 -19.24
CA THR A 263 4.98 -12.58 -19.97
C THR A 263 6.43 -12.79 -19.55
N GLN A 264 7.36 -12.70 -20.50
CA GLN A 264 8.78 -12.62 -20.19
C GLN A 264 9.20 -11.17 -20.01
N PHE A 265 9.91 -10.90 -18.92
CA PHE A 265 10.60 -9.64 -18.73
C PHE A 265 12.05 -9.94 -18.37
N ARG A 266 12.94 -9.64 -19.32
CA ARG A 266 14.36 -10.06 -19.30
C ARG A 266 14.48 -11.59 -19.28
N ASP A 267 15.14 -12.14 -18.26
CA ASP A 267 15.46 -13.55 -18.04
C ASP A 267 14.44 -14.26 -17.14
N ARG A 268 13.35 -13.59 -16.76
CA ARG A 268 12.33 -14.12 -15.85
C ARG A 268 10.95 -14.15 -16.48
N GLU A 269 10.21 -15.21 -16.18
CA GLU A 269 8.80 -15.36 -16.53
C GLU A 269 7.90 -14.91 -15.39
N PHE A 270 6.83 -14.20 -15.77
CA PHE A 270 5.84 -13.68 -14.85
C PHE A 270 4.45 -14.05 -15.33
N THR A 271 3.77 -14.91 -14.60
CA THR A 271 2.36 -15.22 -14.81
C THR A 271 1.52 -14.24 -13.99
N SER A 272 0.55 -13.60 -14.65
CA SER A 272 -0.49 -12.83 -13.99
C SER A 272 -1.85 -13.45 -14.29
N THR A 273 -2.71 -13.52 -13.28
CA THR A 273 -4.11 -13.94 -13.41
C THR A 273 -4.99 -12.72 -13.50
N TYR A 274 -5.82 -12.64 -14.53
CA TYR A 274 -6.80 -11.59 -14.72
C TYR A 274 -8.15 -12.12 -14.29
N GLN A 275 -8.82 -11.43 -13.38
CA GLN A 275 -10.20 -11.68 -13.02
C GLN A 275 -11.00 -10.43 -13.37
N VAL A 276 -11.83 -10.50 -14.40
CA VAL A 276 -12.47 -9.31 -14.98
C VAL A 276 -13.94 -9.53 -15.27
N ILE A 277 -14.73 -8.48 -15.11
CA ILE A 277 -16.13 -8.42 -15.51
C ILE A 277 -16.20 -7.95 -16.96
N VAL A 278 -16.88 -8.76 -17.77
CA VAL A 278 -17.16 -8.49 -19.18
C VAL A 278 -18.39 -7.60 -19.27
N SER A 279 -18.25 -6.50 -20.00
CA SER A 279 -19.35 -5.59 -20.32
C SER A 279 -19.30 -5.19 -21.80
N PRO A 280 -20.37 -4.58 -22.35
CA PRO A 280 -20.32 -4.03 -23.71
C PRO A 280 -19.22 -2.97 -23.92
N LYS A 281 -18.80 -2.29 -22.84
CA LYS A 281 -17.76 -1.25 -22.89
C LYS A 281 -16.34 -1.82 -22.82
N GLY A 282 -16.16 -3.04 -22.32
CA GLY A 282 -14.85 -3.62 -22.07
C GLY A 282 -14.79 -4.52 -20.85
N LEU A 283 -13.57 -4.72 -20.37
CA LEU A 283 -13.20 -5.54 -19.22
C LEU A 283 -12.84 -4.63 -18.04
N THR A 284 -13.37 -4.94 -16.86
CA THR A 284 -13.00 -4.24 -15.61
C THR A 284 -12.80 -5.23 -14.49
N GLY A 285 -11.70 -5.14 -13.75
CA GLY A 285 -11.46 -6.01 -12.61
C GLY A 285 -10.04 -5.91 -12.09
N TRP A 286 -9.44 -7.05 -11.81
CA TRP A 286 -8.15 -7.13 -11.12
C TRP A 286 -7.16 -7.98 -11.91
N ARG A 287 -5.91 -7.54 -11.88
CA ARG A 287 -4.74 -8.33 -12.26
C ARG A 287 -4.03 -8.74 -10.98
N MET A 288 -3.92 -10.04 -10.77
CA MET A 288 -3.20 -10.66 -9.66
C MET A 288 -1.83 -11.11 -10.14
N SER A 289 -0.78 -10.80 -9.36
CA SER A 289 0.59 -11.17 -9.74
C SER A 289 1.49 -11.35 -8.51
N GLY A 290 2.65 -11.98 -8.69
CA GLY A 290 3.67 -12.08 -7.64
C GLY A 290 4.25 -10.74 -7.16
N PHE A 291 3.84 -9.62 -7.76
CA PHE A 291 4.22 -8.26 -7.37
C PHE A 291 3.09 -7.48 -6.68
N GLY A 292 2.00 -8.17 -6.34
CA GLY A 292 0.78 -7.58 -5.80
C GLY A 292 -0.36 -7.55 -6.81
N ASP A 293 -1.55 -7.35 -6.25
CA ASP A 293 -2.81 -7.27 -6.98
C ASP A 293 -3.11 -5.82 -7.32
N SER A 294 -3.63 -5.57 -8.52
CA SER A 294 -3.90 -4.20 -8.99
C SER A 294 -5.16 -4.13 -9.84
N PRO A 295 -5.92 -3.02 -9.79
CA PRO A 295 -7.02 -2.81 -10.71
C PRO A 295 -6.53 -2.82 -12.16
N TRP A 296 -7.30 -3.46 -13.03
CA TRP A 296 -7.01 -3.54 -14.46
C TRP A 296 -8.29 -3.38 -15.27
N ASN A 297 -8.22 -2.51 -16.27
CA ASN A 297 -9.35 -2.20 -17.14
C ASN A 297 -8.88 -2.14 -18.59
N ALA A 298 -9.70 -2.64 -19.50
CA ALA A 298 -9.46 -2.58 -20.94
C ALA A 298 -10.76 -2.24 -21.67
N GLN A 299 -10.70 -1.28 -22.60
CA GLN A 299 -11.83 -0.90 -23.42
C GLN A 299 -12.02 -1.88 -24.56
N LYS A 300 -13.27 -2.21 -24.90
CA LYS A 300 -13.55 -3.02 -26.09
C LYS A 300 -13.27 -2.18 -27.34
N SER A 301 -12.39 -2.67 -28.21
CA SER A 301 -12.20 -2.09 -29.54
C SER A 301 -13.49 -2.21 -30.33
N GLN A 302 -13.83 -1.15 -31.07
CA GLN A 302 -14.91 -1.18 -32.06
C GLN A 302 -14.59 -2.18 -33.18
#